data_AF-A0A364GP56-F1
#
_entry.id   AF-A0A364GP56-F1
#
_cell.length_a   1.000
_cell.length_b   1.000
_cell.length_c   1.000
_cell.angle_alpha   90.00
_cell.angle_beta   90.00
_cell.angle_gamma   90.00
#
_symmetry.space_group_name_H-M   'P 1'
#
loop_
_entity.id
_entity.type
_entity.pdbx_description
1 polymer ?
#
loop_
_entity_poly.entity_id
_entity_poly.type
_entity_poly.pdbx_seq_one_letter_code
_entity_poly.pdbx_strand_id
1 'polypeptide(L)' 'MSTVLKPIPASDVRHEALRIDGQRVWCDAVIDVRNPYDGALVGTVPKATLDDVRRAFA' A
#
# COMPACT_ATOMS: atom_id res chain seq x y z
N MET A 1 -25.77 -26.85 -3.60
CA MET A 1 -24.98 -26.11 -4.61
C MET A 1 -23.78 -25.51 -3.90
N SER A 2 -22.61 -26.16 -3.95
CA SER A 2 -21.39 -25.60 -3.38
C SER A 2 -20.65 -24.80 -4.45
N THR A 3 -20.58 -23.48 -4.28
CA THR A 3 -19.76 -22.63 -5.13
C THR A 3 -18.32 -22.75 -4.68
N VAL A 4 -17.50 -23.49 -5.44
CA VAL A 4 -16.05 -23.50 -5.25
C VAL A 4 -15.55 -22.12 -5.65
N LEU A 5 -15.10 -21.32 -4.68
CA LEU A 5 -14.43 -20.06 -4.94
C LEU A 5 -13.14 -20.36 -5.71
N LYS A 6 -13.03 -19.81 -6.92
CA LYS A 6 -11.78 -19.83 -7.68
C LYS A 6 -10.70 -19.16 -6.83
N PRO A 7 -9.55 -19.79 -6.54
CA PRO A 7 -8.49 -19.15 -5.78
C PRO A 7 -8.07 -17.89 -6.54
N ILE A 8 -8.16 -16.74 -5.87
CA ILE A 8 -7.62 -15.49 -6.38
C ILE A 8 -6.10 -15.72 -6.42
N PRO A 9 -5.44 -15.56 -7.58
CA PRO A 9 -4.00 -15.69 -7.64
C PRO A 9 -3.40 -14.75 -6.59
N ALA A 10 -2.43 -15.25 -5.81
CA ALA A 10 -1.67 -14.42 -4.89
C ALA A 10 -1.14 -13.23 -5.69
N SER A 11 -1.74 -12.07 -5.48
CA SER A 11 -1.35 -10.87 -6.21
C SER A 11 0.03 -10.50 -5.69
N ASP A 12 0.96 -10.18 -6.60
CA ASP A 12 2.27 -9.67 -6.23
C ASP A 12 2.13 -8.55 -5.19
N VAL A 13 3.10 -8.46 -4.28
CA VAL A 13 3.15 -7.42 -3.25
C VAL A 13 3.01 -6.05 -3.92
N ARG A 14 1.94 -5.32 -3.57
CA ARG A 14 1.63 -4.04 -4.20
C ARG A 14 2.46 -2.92 -3.60
N HIS A 15 3.23 -2.22 -4.44
CA HIS A 15 3.95 -1.02 -4.03
C HIS A 15 3.15 0.23 -4.43
N GLU A 16 2.57 0.92 -3.44
CA GLU A 16 1.82 2.16 -3.67
C GLU A 16 2.65 3.40 -3.30
N ALA A 17 2.29 4.53 -3.90
CA ALA A 17 2.87 5.85 -3.62
C ALA A 17 1.88 6.76 -2.87
N LEU A 18 2.39 7.77 -2.16
CA LEU A 18 1.56 8.86 -1.65
C LEU A 18 0.98 9.65 -2.83
N ARG A 19 -0.20 10.21 -2.63
CA ARG A 19 -0.87 11.07 -3.61
C ARG A 19 -0.95 12.47 -3.03
N ILE A 20 -0.16 13.40 -3.58
CA ILE A 20 -0.15 14.82 -3.19
C ILE A 20 -0.43 15.63 -4.45
N ASP A 21 -1.55 16.36 -4.47
CA ASP A 21 -2.04 17.09 -5.65
C ASP A 21 -2.10 16.21 -6.93
N GLY A 22 -2.57 14.96 -6.78
CA GLY A 22 -2.62 13.98 -7.86
C GLY A 22 -1.26 13.41 -8.29
N GLN A 23 -0.14 13.93 -7.77
CA GLN A 23 1.19 13.42 -8.06
C GLN A 23 1.54 12.21 -7.19
N ARG A 24 2.28 11.26 -7.76
CA ARG A 24 2.83 10.10 -7.03
C ARG A 24 4.13 10.52 -6.35
N VAL A 25 4.14 10.52 -5.02
CA VAL A 25 5.30 10.86 -4.19
C VAL A 25 5.80 9.58 -3.50
N TRP A 26 7.09 9.30 -3.69
CA TRP A 26 7.79 8.15 -3.09
C TRP A 26 8.68 8.64 -1.95
N CYS A 27 8.87 7.80 -0.94
CA CYS A 27 9.74 8.06 0.20
C CYS A 27 10.73 6.90 0.35
N ASP A 28 11.94 7.15 0.86
CA ASP A 28 12.93 6.10 1.14
C ASP A 28 12.45 5.08 2.16
N ALA A 29 11.71 5.54 3.18
CA ALA A 29 11.12 4.66 4.17
C ALA A 29 9.74 4.17 3.72
N VAL A 30 9.48 2.87 3.91
CA VAL A 30 8.19 2.23 3.60
C VAL A 30 7.60 1.54 4.83
N ILE A 31 6.28 1.32 4.79
CA ILE A 31 5.52 0.59 5.79
C ILE A 31 4.93 -0.66 5.12
N ASP A 32 5.16 -1.82 5.73
CA ASP A 32 4.58 -3.09 5.33
C ASP A 32 3.07 -3.13 5.62
N VAL A 33 2.28 -3.46 4.60
CA VAL A 33 0.86 -3.77 4.74
C VAL A 33 0.72 -5.28 4.75
N ARG A 34 0.27 -5.82 5.89
CA ARG A 34 0.09 -7.27 6.11
C ARG A 34 -1.38 -7.63 6.19
N ASN A 35 -1.73 -8.79 5.64
CA ASN A 35 -3.06 -9.37 5.79
C ASN A 35 -3.27 -9.80 7.25
N PRO A 36 -4.31 -9.33 7.96
CA PRO A 36 -4.54 -9.71 9.36
C PRO A 36 -4.93 -11.18 9.56
N TYR A 37 -5.36 -11.89 8.50
CA TYR A 37 -5.78 -13.29 8.60
C TYR A 37 -4.60 -14.26 8.78
N ASP A 38 -3.52 -14.08 8.03
CA ASP A 38 -2.37 -14.97 7.96
C ASP A 38 -1.01 -14.27 8.14
N GLY A 39 -1.01 -12.94 8.27
CA GLY A 39 0.19 -12.12 8.42
C GLY A 39 1.00 -11.94 7.14
N ALA A 40 0.51 -12.43 5.99
CA ALA A 40 1.21 -12.34 4.71
C ALA A 40 1.39 -10.89 4.27
N LEU A 41 2.53 -10.55 3.68
CA LEU A 41 2.79 -9.24 3.10
C LEU A 41 1.96 -9.08 1.83
N VAL A 42 1.08 -8.07 1.78
CA VAL A 42 0.20 -7.80 0.63
C VAL A 42 0.57 -6.52 -0.10
N GLY A 43 1.32 -5.62 0.54
CA GLY A 43 1.79 -4.40 -0.09
C GLY A 43 2.72 -3.57 0.77
N THR A 44 3.23 -2.49 0.21
CA THR A 44 4.00 -1.46 0.92
C THR A 44 3.46 -0.09 0.57
N VAL A 45 3.45 0.81 1.55
CA VAL A 45 3.13 2.23 1.35
C VAL A 45 4.29 3.10 1.83
N PRO A 46 4.47 4.33 1.33
CA PRO A 46 5.56 5.18 1.76
C PRO A 46 5.27 5.70 3.18
N LYS A 47 6.32 5.82 3.98
CA LYS A 47 6.26 6.47 5.29
C LYS A 47 6.46 7.97 5.11
N ALA A 48 5.34 8.70 5.10
CA ALA A 48 5.35 10.16 4.96
C ALA A 48 6.22 10.83 6.04
N THR A 49 6.99 11.84 5.63
CA THR A 49 7.71 12.75 6.51
C THR A 49 6.86 13.99 6.82
N LEU A 50 7.31 14.83 7.76
CA LEU A 50 6.63 16.10 8.04
C LEU A 50 6.62 17.04 6.82
N ASP A 51 7.63 16.96 5.96
CA ASP A 51 7.70 17.77 4.74
C ASP A 51 6.61 17.38 3.73
N ASP A 52 6.42 16.08 3.53
CA ASP A 52 5.34 15.54 2.68
C ASP A 52 3.96 16.01 3.17
N VAL A 53 3.76 16.03 4.49
CA VAL A 53 2.51 16.52 5.10
C VAL A 53 2.33 18.01 4.82
N ARG A 54 3.37 18.83 5.02
CA ARG A 54 3.30 20.27 4.72
C ARG A 54 2.99 20.53 3.25
N ARG A 55 3.64 19.81 2.34
CA ARG A 55 3.40 19.88 0.90
C ARG A 55 1.96 19.52 0.54
N ALA A 56 1.33 18.59 1.26
CA ALA A 56 -0.05 18.19 1.01
C ALA A 56 -1.09 19.25 1.45
N PHE A 57 -0.72 20.17 2.33
CA PHE A 57 -1.59 21.23 2.85
C PHE A 57 -1.31 22.63 2.29
N ALA A 58 -0.25 22.78 1.50
CA ALA A 58 0.11 24.04 0.83
C ALA A 58 -0.69 24.22 -0.46
#